data_AF-A0A1J5AUT5-F1
#
_entry.id   AF-A0A1J5AUT5-F1
#
_cell.length_a   1.000
_cell.length_b   1.000
_cell.length_c   1.000
_cell.angle_alpha   90.00
_cell.angle_beta   90.00
_cell.angle_gamma   90.00
#
_symmetry.space_group_name_H-M   'P 1'
#
loop_
_entity.id
_entity.type
_entity.pdbx_description
1 polymer ?
#
loop_
_entity_poly.entity_id
_entity_poly.type
_entity_poly.pdbx_seq_one_letter_code
_entity_poly.pdbx_strand_id
1 'polypeptide(L)'
;MYAMNSMEFAALLAQLAERPVPPLFDRHVYLWHGELVDLRGMVPTGLTTELDLYALTTVLSKTPFALDEARRLLQSGIATWLREYAPAPGAPQVVVVTGNSLLQRYRVPLDAFFQTSNETRLIVFVVSRRETDFRPVRPMPAYVEIEPSATFEYLRTKLSDHALIGEMNP
;
A
#
# COMPACT_ATOMS: atom_id res chain seq x y z
N MET A 1 -0.44 -21.11 -7.79
CA MET A 1 -1.18 -19.84 -7.93
C MET A 1 -0.10 -18.76 -7.97
N TYR A 2 0.07 -18.05 -9.09
CA TYR A 2 1.28 -17.25 -9.35
C TYR A 2 1.09 -15.81 -8.87
N ALA A 3 1.85 -15.41 -7.84
CA ALA A 3 2.13 -14.02 -7.55
C ALA A 3 2.99 -13.44 -8.69
N MET A 4 2.79 -12.17 -9.03
CA MET A 4 3.60 -11.51 -10.06
C MET A 4 5.00 -11.24 -9.51
N ASN A 5 6.04 -11.54 -10.29
CA ASN A 5 7.40 -11.25 -9.86
C ASN A 5 7.75 -9.76 -10.07
N SER A 6 8.85 -9.31 -9.46
CA SER A 6 9.27 -7.91 -9.53
C SER A 6 9.63 -7.42 -10.94
N MET A 7 10.11 -8.30 -11.82
CA MET A 7 10.46 -7.93 -13.20
C MET A 7 9.22 -7.66 -14.06
N GLU A 8 8.19 -8.49 -13.92
CA GLU A 8 6.89 -8.30 -14.56
C GLU A 8 6.25 -6.98 -14.10
N PHE A 9 6.37 -6.67 -12.79
CA PHE A 9 5.88 -5.40 -12.28
C PHE A 9 6.66 -4.20 -12.82
N ALA A 10 7.99 -4.29 -12.89
CA ALA A 10 8.80 -3.24 -13.48
C ALA A 10 8.43 -2.97 -14.95
N ALA A 11 8.13 -4.02 -15.71
CA ALA A 11 7.63 -3.90 -17.08
C ALA A 11 6.26 -3.21 -17.15
N LEU A 12 5.34 -3.50 -16.21
CA LEU A 12 4.07 -2.80 -16.10
C LEU A 12 4.26 -1.30 -15.79
N LEU A 13 5.14 -0.98 -14.84
CA LEU A 13 5.46 0.40 -14.46
C LEU A 13 6.09 1.17 -15.61
N ALA A 14 6.96 0.53 -16.41
CA ALA A 14 7.52 1.13 -17.61
C ALA A 14 6.43 1.41 -18.66
N GLN A 15 5.51 0.48 -18.88
CA GLN A 15 4.39 0.68 -19.81
C GLN A 15 3.45 1.81 -19.39
N LEU A 16 3.21 1.97 -18.09
CA LEU A 16 2.37 3.05 -17.54
C LEU A 16 2.88 4.44 -17.94
N ALA A 17 4.21 4.61 -18.10
CA ALA A 17 4.79 5.87 -18.54
C ALA A 17 4.41 6.25 -19.97
N GLU A 18 4.06 5.27 -20.80
CA GLU A 18 3.80 5.45 -22.23
C GLU A 18 2.31 5.40 -22.55
N ARG A 19 1.54 4.58 -21.83
CA ARG A 19 0.13 4.31 -22.12
C ARG A 19 -0.63 3.83 -20.89
N PRO A 20 -1.97 3.93 -20.90
CA PRO A 20 -2.78 3.26 -19.89
C PRO A 20 -2.52 1.75 -19.88
N VAL A 21 -2.43 1.17 -18.69
CA VAL A 21 -2.14 -0.25 -18.49
C VAL A 21 -3.42 -1.02 -18.15
N PRO A 22 -3.55 -2.28 -18.56
CA PRO A 22 -4.65 -3.13 -18.11
C PRO A 22 -4.51 -3.46 -16.62
N PRO A 23 -5.63 -3.68 -15.90
CA PRO A 23 -5.56 -4.19 -14.53
C PRO A 23 -4.98 -5.60 -14.58
N LEU A 24 -4.15 -5.94 -13.59
CA LEU A 24 -3.65 -7.31 -13.50
C LEU A 24 -4.76 -8.26 -13.03
N PHE A 25 -5.59 -7.80 -12.09
CA PHE A 25 -6.63 -8.60 -11.43
C PHE A 25 -7.84 -7.74 -11.06
N ASP A 26 -8.61 -7.34 -12.07
CA ASP A 26 -9.79 -6.45 -11.99
C ASP A 26 -9.54 -5.04 -11.41
N ARG A 27 -8.37 -4.80 -10.80
CA ARG A 27 -8.02 -3.58 -10.07
C ARG A 27 -6.58 -3.16 -10.33
N HIS A 28 -6.34 -1.87 -10.13
CA HIS A 28 -5.03 -1.20 -10.23
C HIS A 28 -4.43 -0.94 -8.86
N VAL A 29 -4.62 -1.89 -7.95
CA VAL A 29 -4.17 -1.80 -6.55
C VAL A 29 -3.35 -3.04 -6.23
N TYR A 30 -2.13 -2.84 -5.77
CA TYR A 30 -1.14 -3.89 -5.59
C TYR A 30 -0.50 -3.84 -4.20
N LEU A 31 0.05 -4.97 -3.78
CA LEU A 31 0.80 -5.15 -2.55
C LEU A 31 2.24 -5.48 -2.89
N TRP A 32 3.16 -4.57 -2.58
CA TRP A 32 4.60 -4.80 -2.65
C TRP A 32 5.11 -5.36 -1.33
N HIS A 33 5.67 -6.57 -1.36
CA HIS A 33 6.33 -7.18 -0.21
C HIS A 33 7.85 -7.20 -0.40
N GLY A 34 8.48 -6.11 0.04
CA GLY A 34 9.89 -5.82 -0.21
C GLY A 34 10.28 -4.45 0.33
N GLU A 35 11.51 -4.04 0.10
CA GLU A 35 11.96 -2.73 0.58
C GLU A 35 11.43 -1.61 -0.32
N LEU A 36 11.10 -0.47 0.31
CA LEU A 36 10.59 0.71 -0.40
C LEU A 36 11.60 1.25 -1.43
N VAL A 37 12.90 1.14 -1.14
CA VAL A 37 13.97 1.59 -2.02
C VAL A 37 13.97 0.83 -3.35
N ASP A 38 13.70 -0.48 -3.30
CA ASP A 38 13.66 -1.33 -4.49
C ASP A 38 12.48 -0.95 -5.38
N LEU A 39 11.30 -0.73 -4.77
CA LEU A 39 10.13 -0.23 -5.49
C LEU A 39 10.39 1.13 -6.12
N ARG A 40 10.95 2.08 -5.36
CA ARG A 40 11.28 3.42 -5.88
C ARG A 40 12.26 3.37 -7.04
N GLY A 41 13.20 2.42 -7.04
CA GLY A 41 14.12 2.19 -8.15
C GLY A 41 13.44 1.67 -9.43
N MET A 42 12.25 1.08 -9.32
CA MET A 42 11.48 0.55 -10.46
C MET A 42 10.49 1.55 -11.05
N VAL A 43 9.99 2.50 -10.25
CA VAL A 43 8.99 3.47 -10.73
C VAL A 43 9.66 4.55 -11.59
N PRO A 44 9.16 4.84 -12.80
CA PRO A 44 9.70 5.91 -13.62
C PRO A 44 9.66 7.28 -12.90
N THR A 45 10.71 8.07 -13.12
CA THR A 45 10.87 9.40 -12.51
C THR A 45 9.68 10.30 -12.86
N GLY A 46 9.13 10.99 -11.86
CA GLY A 46 8.02 11.92 -12.05
C GLY A 46 6.62 11.30 -12.01
N LEU A 47 6.51 9.96 -11.99
CA LEU A 47 5.22 9.28 -11.85
C LEU A 47 4.84 8.98 -10.40
N THR A 48 5.82 9.03 -9.48
CA THR A 48 5.60 8.62 -8.09
C THR A 48 4.98 9.74 -7.27
N THR A 49 3.97 9.42 -6.48
CA THR A 49 3.49 10.26 -5.37
C THR A 49 3.39 9.39 -4.13
N GLU A 50 3.88 9.87 -2.99
CA GLU A 50 3.92 9.09 -1.75
C GLU A 50 2.85 9.53 -0.77
N LEU A 51 2.08 8.55 -0.30
CA LEU A 51 1.15 8.69 0.81
C LEU A 51 1.72 7.96 2.02
N ASP A 52 2.37 8.70 2.91
CA ASP A 52 2.75 8.18 4.23
C ASP A 52 1.57 8.38 5.20
N LEU A 53 0.98 7.26 5.64
CA LEU A 53 -0.15 7.28 6.55
C LEU A 53 0.23 7.80 7.95
N TYR A 54 1.47 7.63 8.41
CA TYR A 54 1.91 8.23 9.67
C TYR A 54 2.00 9.75 9.55
N ALA A 55 2.60 10.25 8.46
CA ALA A 55 2.61 11.69 8.17
C ALA A 55 1.18 12.25 8.05
N LEU A 56 0.28 11.52 7.38
CA LEU A 56 -1.14 11.90 7.28
C LEU A 56 -1.80 12.04 8.66
N THR A 57 -1.46 11.18 9.64
CA THR A 57 -2.06 11.33 10.98
C THR A 57 -1.67 12.61 11.70
N THR A 58 -0.53 13.22 11.36
CA THR A 58 -0.07 14.46 12.01
C THR A 58 -0.90 15.67 11.62
N VAL A 59 -1.58 15.61 10.47
CA VAL A 59 -2.43 16.69 9.95
C VAL A 59 -3.91 16.48 10.20
N LEU A 60 -4.28 15.43 10.96
CA LEU A 60 -5.67 15.21 11.33
C LEU A 60 -6.14 16.29 12.31
N SER A 61 -7.35 16.79 12.07
CA SER A 61 -7.93 17.92 12.81
C SER A 61 -8.14 17.68 14.30
N LYS A 62 -8.10 16.42 14.75
CA LYS A 62 -8.25 16.03 16.15
C LYS A 62 -7.58 14.70 16.47
N THR A 63 -7.12 14.56 17.70
CA THR A 63 -6.68 13.27 18.25
C THR A 63 -7.91 12.38 18.49
N PRO A 64 -7.96 11.16 17.95
CA PRO A 64 -9.09 10.27 18.17
C PRO A 64 -9.12 9.74 19.62
N PHE A 65 -10.31 9.73 20.23
CA PHE A 65 -10.52 9.16 21.56
C PHE A 65 -11.01 7.70 21.51
N ALA A 66 -11.40 7.22 20.33
CA ALA A 66 -11.89 5.86 20.10
C ALA A 66 -11.41 5.28 18.75
N LEU A 67 -11.38 3.95 18.64
CA LEU A 67 -10.94 3.24 17.43
C LEU A 67 -11.80 3.58 16.19
N ASP A 68 -13.13 3.66 16.34
CA ASP A 68 -14.04 3.98 15.23
C ASP A 68 -13.90 5.43 14.76
N GLU A 69 -13.49 6.32 15.66
CA GLU A 69 -13.18 7.71 15.32
C GLU A 69 -11.86 7.78 14.54
N ALA A 70 -10.82 7.08 15.01
CA ALA A 70 -9.55 6.96 14.29
C ALA A 70 -9.76 6.40 12.88
N ARG A 71 -10.59 5.35 12.74
CA ARG A 71 -10.95 4.77 11.43
C ARG A 71 -11.58 5.81 10.51
N ARG A 72 -12.58 6.55 11.00
CA ARG A 72 -13.28 7.59 10.21
C ARG A 72 -12.36 8.73 9.81
N LEU A 73 -11.52 9.20 10.72
CA LEU A 73 -10.55 10.27 10.46
C LEU A 73 -9.51 9.85 9.42
N LEU A 74 -8.94 8.64 9.57
CA LEU A 74 -8.02 8.08 8.58
C LEU A 74 -8.69 7.93 7.21
N GLN A 75 -9.89 7.35 7.18
CA GLN A 75 -10.64 7.18 5.93
C GLN A 75 -10.90 8.51 5.23
N SER A 76 -11.33 9.54 5.98
CA SER A 76 -11.56 10.87 5.43
C SER A 76 -10.25 11.52 4.96
N GLY A 77 -9.18 11.42 5.75
CA GLY A 77 -7.87 11.98 5.40
C GLY A 77 -7.30 11.35 4.12
N ILE A 78 -7.40 10.02 3.99
CA ILE A 78 -6.97 9.28 2.81
C ILE A 78 -7.78 9.71 1.59
N ALA A 79 -9.11 9.78 1.70
CA ALA A 79 -9.97 10.17 0.59
C ALA A 79 -9.73 11.63 0.14
N THR A 80 -9.46 12.54 1.07
CA THR A 80 -9.08 13.92 0.76
C THR A 80 -7.73 13.96 0.06
N TRP A 81 -6.72 13.31 0.63
CA TRP A 81 -5.37 13.26 0.04
C TRP A 81 -5.39 12.69 -1.38
N LEU A 82 -6.07 11.56 -1.61
CA LEU A 82 -6.15 10.93 -2.93
C LEU A 82 -6.82 11.84 -3.98
N ARG A 83 -7.71 12.74 -3.55
CA ARG A 83 -8.37 13.72 -4.41
C ARG A 83 -7.48 14.93 -4.70
N GLU A 84 -6.81 15.45 -3.68
CA GLU A 84 -5.92 16.62 -3.81
C GLU A 84 -4.69 16.32 -4.66
N TYR A 85 -4.15 15.10 -4.55
CA TYR A 85 -3.00 14.63 -5.31
C TYR A 85 -3.40 13.81 -6.54
N ALA A 86 -4.64 13.97 -7.03
CA ALA A 86 -5.03 13.36 -8.30
C ALA A 86 -4.22 13.99 -9.44
N PRO A 87 -3.68 13.19 -10.37
CA PRO A 87 -2.95 13.71 -11.51
C PRO A 87 -3.91 14.44 -12.46
N ALA A 88 -3.36 15.22 -13.39
CA ALA A 88 -4.16 15.76 -14.49
C ALA A 88 -4.85 14.61 -15.25
N PRO A 89 -6.04 14.84 -15.86
CA PRO A 89 -6.72 13.79 -16.60
C PRO A 89 -5.82 13.12 -17.65
N GLY A 90 -5.70 11.79 -17.56
CA GLY A 90 -4.86 10.98 -18.45
C GLY A 90 -3.36 10.98 -18.13
N ALA A 91 -2.89 11.77 -17.17
CA ALA A 91 -1.50 11.74 -16.74
C ALA A 91 -1.24 10.53 -15.82
N PRO A 92 -0.22 9.71 -16.11
CA PRO A 92 0.07 8.52 -15.31
C PRO A 92 0.56 8.88 -13.91
N GLN A 93 0.16 8.07 -12.92
CA GLN A 93 0.62 8.19 -11.53
C GLN A 93 0.72 6.83 -10.85
N VAL A 94 1.74 6.68 -10.02
CA VAL A 94 1.91 5.58 -9.07
C VAL A 94 1.86 6.16 -7.65
N VAL A 95 0.81 5.85 -6.92
CA VAL A 95 0.69 6.21 -5.50
C VAL A 95 1.31 5.12 -4.66
N VAL A 96 2.43 5.43 -4.01
CA VAL A 96 3.11 4.53 -3.09
C VAL A 96 2.61 4.82 -1.67
N VAL A 97 1.98 3.82 -1.04
CA VAL A 97 1.37 3.97 0.29
C VAL A 97 2.25 3.29 1.34
N THR A 98 2.71 4.05 2.32
CA THR A 98 3.53 3.60 3.45
C THR A 98 2.79 3.80 4.78
N GLY A 99 3.30 3.23 5.88
CA GLY A 99 2.63 3.29 7.18
C GLY A 99 1.35 2.45 7.26
N ASN A 100 1.30 1.36 6.49
CA ASN A 100 0.12 0.50 6.33
C ASN A 100 -0.35 -0.22 7.60
N SER A 101 0.48 -0.24 8.65
CA SER A 101 0.08 -0.74 9.97
C SER A 101 -1.16 -0.01 10.52
N LEU A 102 -1.34 1.27 10.16
CA LEU A 102 -2.52 2.04 10.57
C LEU A 102 -3.81 1.50 9.93
N LEU A 103 -3.75 1.05 8.67
CA LEU A 103 -4.89 0.44 8.00
C LEU A 103 -5.31 -0.86 8.69
N GLN A 104 -4.32 -1.69 9.06
CA GLN A 104 -4.56 -2.92 9.80
C GLN A 104 -5.09 -2.64 11.21
N ARG A 105 -4.42 -1.77 11.95
CA ARG A 105 -4.70 -1.47 13.36
C ARG A 105 -6.11 -0.92 13.55
N TYR A 106 -6.54 -0.01 12.69
CA TYR A 106 -7.86 0.62 12.77
C TYR A 106 -8.90 -0.03 11.86
N ARG A 107 -8.54 -1.11 11.15
CA ARG A 107 -9.39 -1.81 10.17
C ARG A 107 -10.00 -0.83 9.16
N VAL A 108 -9.17 0.04 8.59
CA VAL A 108 -9.60 1.07 7.65
C VAL A 108 -10.01 0.41 6.33
N PRO A 109 -11.24 0.66 5.82
CA PRO A 109 -11.68 0.15 4.53
C PRO A 109 -10.81 0.70 3.38
N LEU A 110 -10.58 -0.11 2.35
CA LEU A 110 -9.71 0.25 1.22
C LEU A 110 -10.48 0.86 0.03
N ASP A 111 -11.78 1.11 0.18
CA ASP A 111 -12.68 1.56 -0.87
C ASP A 111 -12.19 2.82 -1.59
N ALA A 112 -11.62 3.78 -0.85
CA ALA A 112 -11.09 5.00 -1.43
C ALA A 112 -9.97 4.71 -2.44
N PHE A 113 -9.05 3.80 -2.12
CA PHE A 113 -7.98 3.40 -3.03
C PHE A 113 -8.55 2.75 -4.29
N PHE A 114 -9.48 1.82 -4.12
CA PHE A 114 -10.14 1.13 -5.24
C PHE A 114 -10.89 2.08 -6.18
N GLN A 115 -11.64 3.04 -5.62
CA GLN A 115 -12.40 4.02 -6.40
C GLN A 115 -11.50 4.99 -7.17
N THR A 116 -10.29 5.26 -6.66
CA THR A 116 -9.36 6.18 -7.29
C THR A 116 -8.40 5.52 -8.27
N SER A 117 -8.21 4.20 -8.15
CA SER A 117 -7.32 3.42 -9.02
C SER A 117 -7.94 3.18 -10.40
N ASN A 118 -7.15 3.32 -11.46
CA ASN A 118 -7.58 3.11 -12.85
C ASN A 118 -6.37 2.81 -13.76
N GLU A 119 -6.60 2.69 -15.06
CA GLU A 119 -5.59 2.35 -16.06
C GLU A 119 -4.40 3.33 -16.15
N THR A 120 -4.54 4.54 -15.61
CA THR A 120 -3.47 5.55 -15.52
C THR A 120 -3.00 5.79 -14.09
N ARG A 121 -3.67 5.23 -13.08
CA ARG A 121 -3.38 5.50 -11.67
C ARG A 121 -3.30 4.20 -10.88
N LEU A 122 -2.07 3.79 -10.59
CA LEU A 122 -1.77 2.60 -9.80
C LEU A 122 -1.61 2.96 -8.33
N ILE A 123 -2.13 2.12 -7.43
CA ILE A 123 -1.91 2.22 -5.98
C ILE A 123 -1.05 1.04 -5.55
N VAL A 124 0.04 1.30 -4.84
CA VAL A 124 0.97 0.27 -4.37
C VAL A 124 1.14 0.39 -2.87
N PHE A 125 0.59 -0.56 -2.12
CA PHE A 125 0.85 -0.67 -0.68
C PHE A 125 2.19 -1.34 -0.45
N VAL A 126 3.03 -0.74 0.39
CA VAL A 126 4.36 -1.26 0.72
C VAL A 126 4.36 -1.89 2.11
N VAL A 127 4.78 -3.13 2.20
CA VAL A 127 5.09 -3.80 3.46
C VAL A 127 6.52 -4.33 3.38
N SER A 128 7.38 -3.88 4.29
CA SER A 128 8.78 -4.29 4.30
C SER A 128 8.93 -5.74 4.74
N ARG A 129 9.83 -6.48 4.07
CA ARG A 129 10.22 -7.83 4.50
C ARG A 129 10.88 -7.82 5.87
N ARG A 130 11.64 -6.78 6.20
CA ARG A 130 12.26 -6.63 7.53
C ARG A 130 11.22 -6.56 8.64
N GLU A 131 10.06 -5.97 8.37
CA GLU A 131 8.95 -5.92 9.34
C GLU A 131 8.29 -7.29 9.48
N THR A 132 8.01 -7.99 8.38
CA THR A 132 7.33 -9.29 8.42
C THR A 132 8.21 -10.43 8.93
N ASP A 133 9.50 -10.38 8.67
CA ASP A 133 10.47 -11.44 8.99
C ASP A 133 11.13 -11.21 10.35
N PHE A 134 10.70 -10.16 11.06
CA PHE A 134 11.25 -9.83 12.37
C PHE A 134 11.06 -10.99 13.35
N ARG A 135 12.19 -11.53 13.82
CA ARG A 135 12.25 -12.49 14.92
C ARG A 135 12.99 -11.85 16.09
N PRO A 136 12.35 -11.71 17.27
CA PRO A 136 13.04 -11.15 18.42
C PRO A 136 14.21 -12.07 18.83
N VAL A 137 15.37 -11.47 19.10
CA VAL A 137 16.62 -12.19 19.43
C VAL A 137 16.49 -13.01 20.73
N ARG A 138 15.55 -12.65 21.60
CA ARG A 138 15.22 -13.38 22.81
C ARG A 138 13.72 -13.70 22.83
N PRO A 139 13.31 -14.85 23.39
CA PRO A 139 11.90 -15.14 23.61
C PRO A 139 11.30 -14.05 24.49
N MET A 140 10.28 -13.39 23.97
CA MET A 140 9.57 -12.34 24.68
C MET A 140 8.67 -12.95 25.76
N PRO A 141 8.39 -12.22 26.86
CA PRO A 141 7.38 -12.65 27.82
C PRO A 141 6.05 -12.91 27.12
N ALA A 142 5.28 -13.89 27.61
CA ALA A 142 4.01 -14.31 26.98
C ALA A 142 2.95 -13.19 26.86
N TYR A 143 3.07 -12.11 27.63
CA TYR A 143 2.19 -10.94 27.55
C TYR A 143 2.62 -9.92 26.47
N VAL A 144 3.75 -10.12 25.80
CA VAL A 144 4.23 -9.30 24.69
C VAL A 144 4.02 -10.10 23.40
N GLU A 145 2.87 -9.91 22.78
CA GLU A 145 2.58 -10.47 21.47
C GLU A 145 2.97 -9.46 20.40
N ILE A 146 3.95 -9.84 19.58
CA ILE A 146 4.29 -9.12 18.34
C ILE A 146 3.73 -9.97 17.22
N GLU A 147 2.87 -9.40 16.39
CA GLU A 147 2.39 -10.01 15.15
C GLU A 147 3.06 -9.29 13.96
N PRO A 148 4.30 -9.67 13.56
CA PRO A 148 5.06 -8.92 12.56
C PRO A 148 4.41 -9.00 11.17
N SER A 149 3.69 -10.08 10.90
CA SER A 149 3.01 -10.34 9.62
C SER A 149 1.58 -9.76 9.58
N ALA A 150 1.07 -9.15 10.65
CA ALA A 150 -0.35 -8.74 10.73
C ALA A 150 -0.76 -7.77 9.61
N THR A 151 0.09 -6.77 9.32
CA THR A 151 -0.16 -5.80 8.25
C THR A 151 -0.17 -6.47 6.88
N PHE A 152 0.80 -7.35 6.63
CA PHE A 152 0.91 -8.11 5.38
C PHE A 152 -0.33 -8.98 5.16
N GLU A 153 -0.70 -9.80 6.14
CA GLU A 153 -1.85 -10.69 6.05
C GLU A 153 -3.17 -9.92 5.89
N TYR A 154 -3.30 -8.78 6.59
CA TYR A 154 -4.46 -7.91 6.44
C TYR A 154 -4.63 -7.42 5.00
N LEU A 155 -3.57 -6.89 4.40
CA LEU A 155 -3.62 -6.38 3.03
C LEU A 155 -3.75 -7.51 2.01
N ARG A 156 -3.02 -8.61 2.17
CA ARG A 156 -3.11 -9.79 1.32
C ARG A 156 -4.54 -10.32 1.26
N THR A 157 -5.20 -10.44 2.41
CA THR A 157 -6.61 -10.88 2.50
C THR A 157 -7.56 -9.90 1.82
N LYS A 158 -7.30 -8.59 1.88
CA LYS A 158 -8.17 -7.56 1.30
C LYS A 158 -7.99 -7.36 -0.20
N LEU A 159 -6.79 -7.63 -0.72
CA LEU A 159 -6.42 -7.41 -2.12
C LEU A 159 -6.45 -8.71 -2.95
N SER A 160 -6.53 -9.86 -2.29
CA SER A 160 -6.29 -11.20 -2.83
C SER A 160 -4.81 -11.46 -3.15
N ASP A 161 -4.42 -12.75 -3.12
CA ASP A 161 -3.04 -13.19 -3.39
C ASP A 161 -2.51 -12.76 -4.77
N HIS A 162 -3.41 -12.49 -5.70
CA HIS A 162 -3.08 -12.05 -7.03
C HIS A 162 -2.51 -10.62 -7.09
N ALA A 163 -2.89 -9.75 -6.16
CA ALA A 163 -2.39 -8.38 -6.10
C ALA A 163 -0.97 -8.30 -5.51
N LEU A 164 -0.41 -9.42 -5.04
CA LEU A 164 0.91 -9.51 -4.43
C LEU A 164 2.02 -9.45 -5.50
N ILE A 165 3.01 -8.59 -5.22
CA ILE A 165 4.22 -8.41 -6.01
C ILE A 165 5.42 -8.83 -5.16
N GLY A 166 6.20 -9.78 -5.69
CA GLY A 166 7.38 -10.34 -5.02
C GLY A 166 7.25 -11.84 -4.77
N GLU A 167 8.32 -12.45 -4.25
CA GLU A 167 8.33 -13.88 -3.95
C GLU A 167 7.49 -14.18 -2.68
N MET A 168 6.55 -15.11 -2.79
CA MET A 168 6.03 -15.83 -1.64
C MET A 168 7.11 -16.83 -1.22
N ASN A 169 7.81 -16.60 -0.11
CA ASN A 169 8.57 -17.69 0.48
C ASN A 169 7.56 -18.73 1.01
N PRO A 170 7.62 -19.99 0.55
CA PRO A 170 6.76 -21.06 1.03
C PRO A 170 7.06 -21.47 2.47
#